data_AF-A0A8T4YNJ5-F1
#
_entry.id   AF-A0A8T4YNJ5-F1
#
_cell.length_a   1.000
_cell.length_b   1.000
_cell.length_c   1.000
_cell.angle_alpha   90.00
_cell.angle_beta   90.00
_cell.angle_gamma   90.00
#
_symmetry.space_group_name_H-M   'P 1'
#
loop_
_entity.id
_entity.type
_entity.pdbx_description
1 polymer ?
#
loop_
_entity_poly.entity_id
_entity_poly.type
_entity_poly.pdbx_seq_one_letter_code
_entity_poly.pdbx_strand_id
1 'polypeptide(L)'
;MRCEVCGRKIHGKPLRALIEGAKLTVCGECSKHGTIIWEEKVKQTPTPKIKPKTAPPQTLKAQTTERAQAVFESPLDLVDDYDVRVRQAREKLGLTHEELGKKINEKVSVLKKIETKKIKPDDKLAAKLEHALRIKLLVPAAQEKVPIRVASKQLSRGLTLGDIIQLDKNEGEAEERA
;
A
#
# COMPACT_ATOMS: atom_id res chain seq x y z
N MET A 1 -5.52 40.37 15.49
CA MET A 1 -4.42 39.50 15.04
C MET A 1 -3.22 40.39 14.71
N ARG A 2 -2.00 39.99 15.07
CA ARG A 2 -0.76 40.75 14.78
C ARG A 2 0.02 40.04 13.66
N CYS A 3 0.78 40.81 12.89
CA CYS A 3 1.67 40.29 11.85
C CYS A 3 2.91 39.71 12.51
N GLU A 4 3.29 38.48 12.14
CA GLU A 4 4.46 37.78 12.70
C GLU A 4 5.79 38.29 12.13
N VAL A 5 5.75 39.10 11.07
CA VAL A 5 6.95 39.69 10.44
C VAL A 5 7.21 41.11 10.94
N CYS A 6 6.19 41.98 10.94
CA CYS A 6 6.36 43.39 11.31
C CYS A 6 5.79 43.77 12.68
N GLY A 7 5.16 42.83 13.40
CA GLY A 7 4.59 43.05 14.74
C GLY A 7 3.34 43.95 14.81
N ARG A 8 3.00 44.64 13.70
CA ARG A 8 1.83 45.55 13.62
C ARG A 8 0.52 44.77 13.68
N LYS A 9 -0.55 45.43 14.11
CA LYS A 9 -1.91 44.88 14.05
C LYS A 9 -2.32 44.74 12.59
N ILE A 10 -2.82 43.57 12.20
CA ILE A 10 -3.31 43.34 10.83
C ILE A 10 -4.66 44.05 10.70
N HIS A 11 -4.72 45.03 9.80
CA HIS A 11 -5.97 45.68 9.38
C HIS A 11 -6.43 45.00 8.09
N GLY A 12 -7.52 44.22 8.16
CA GLY A 12 -8.04 43.45 7.03
C GLY A 12 -7.84 41.93 7.18
N LYS A 13 -7.81 41.22 6.04
CA LYS A 13 -7.71 39.75 6.01
C LYS A 13 -6.25 39.33 6.30
N PRO A 14 -6.02 38.48 7.32
CA PRO A 14 -4.69 37.90 7.55
C PRO A 14 -4.34 36.95 6.41
N LEU A 15 -3.11 37.03 5.91
CA LEU A 15 -2.61 36.16 4.85
C LEU A 15 -1.62 35.16 5.46
N ARG A 16 -1.66 33.91 4.99
CA ARG A 16 -0.66 32.90 5.32
C ARG A 16 0.40 32.90 4.22
N ALA A 17 1.62 33.28 4.58
CA ALA A 17 2.75 33.32 3.66
C ALA A 17 3.87 32.40 4.13
N LEU A 18 4.55 31.76 3.19
CA LEU A 18 5.77 31.03 3.43
C LEU A 18 6.96 31.98 3.24
N ILE A 19 7.63 32.31 4.33
CA ILE A 19 8.82 33.18 4.33
C ILE A 19 9.94 32.35 4.96
N GLU A 20 11.03 32.16 4.22
CA GLU A 20 12.22 31.39 4.68
C GLU A 20 11.89 29.99 5.21
N GLY A 21 10.87 29.33 4.62
CA GLY A 21 10.43 27.99 5.01
C GLY A 21 9.49 27.93 6.21
N ALA A 22 9.20 29.05 6.87
CA ALA A 22 8.22 29.14 7.95
C ALA A 22 6.87 29.64 7.43
N LYS A 23 5.77 28.99 7.86
CA LYS A 23 4.40 29.41 7.55
C LYS A 23 3.96 30.45 8.57
N LEU A 24 3.93 31.71 8.17
CA LEU A 24 3.63 32.84 9.05
C LEU A 24 2.32 33.55 8.67
N THR A 25 1.69 34.17 9.66
CA THR A 25 0.53 35.05 9.49
C THR A 25 0.99 36.48 9.33
N VAL A 26 0.72 37.06 8.16
CA VAL A 26 1.27 38.34 7.77
C VAL A 26 0.19 39.32 7.32
N CYS A 27 0.51 40.63 7.41
CA CYS A 27 -0.29 41.68 6.79
C CYS A 27 -0.08 41.70 5.27
N GLY A 28 -0.93 42.44 4.54
CA GLY A 28 -0.82 42.59 3.09
C GLY A 28 0.54 43.08 2.61
N GLU A 29 1.20 43.96 3.38
CA GLU A 29 2.54 44.46 3.05
C GLU A 29 3.61 43.37 3.16
N CYS A 30 3.64 42.64 4.29
CA CYS A 30 4.62 41.57 4.53
C CYS A 30 4.37 40.31 3.69
N SER A 31 3.15 40.13 3.16
CA SER A 31 2.84 39.01 2.26
C SER A 31 3.64 39.02 0.95
N LYS A 32 4.18 40.18 0.56
CA LYS A 32 5.01 40.33 -0.64
C LYS A 32 6.41 39.72 -0.50
N HIS A 33 6.87 39.51 0.74
CA HIS A 33 8.21 38.99 1.03
C HIS A 33 8.26 37.45 1.02
N GLY A 34 7.14 36.77 0.74
CA GLY A 34 7.07 35.33 0.67
C GLY A 34 6.04 34.84 -0.33
N THR A 35 5.90 33.54 -0.44
CA THR A 35 4.87 32.93 -1.30
C THR A 35 3.58 32.80 -0.51
N ILE A 36 2.50 33.42 -0.97
CA ILE A 36 1.18 33.32 -0.34
C ILE A 36 0.65 31.91 -0.58
N ILE A 37 0.52 31.13 0.48
CA ILE A 37 -0.12 29.82 0.43
C ILE A 37 -1.61 30.07 0.62
N TRP A 38 -2.35 30.04 -0.48
CA TRP A 38 -3.81 29.94 -0.43
C TRP A 38 -4.13 28.50 -0.05
N GLU A 39 -4.50 28.26 1.21
CA GLU A 39 -5.08 26.99 1.62
C GLU A 39 -6.42 26.83 0.87
N GLU A 40 -6.38 26.16 -0.28
CA GLU A 40 -7.58 25.62 -0.91
C GLU A 40 -8.24 24.73 0.13
N LYS A 41 -9.36 25.24 0.64
CA LYS A 41 -10.22 24.62 1.63
C LYS A 41 -10.41 23.15 1.25
N VAL A 42 -9.64 22.27 1.88
CA VAL A 42 -9.80 20.82 1.74
C VAL A 42 -11.27 20.57 2.05
N LYS A 43 -12.01 20.12 1.04
CA LYS A 43 -13.44 19.85 1.12
C LYS A 43 -13.63 18.86 2.26
N GLN A 44 -14.01 19.36 3.43
CA GLN A 44 -14.40 18.57 4.57
C GLN A 44 -15.60 17.75 4.12
N THR A 45 -15.37 16.48 3.83
CA THR A 45 -16.42 15.49 3.63
C THR A 45 -17.33 15.54 4.87
N PRO A 46 -18.65 15.75 4.71
CA PRO A 46 -19.54 15.87 5.84
C PRO A 46 -19.64 14.52 6.56
N THR A 47 -19.16 14.49 7.80
CA THR A 47 -19.44 13.41 8.74
C THR A 47 -20.95 13.26 8.92
N PRO A 48 -21.54 12.06 8.78
CA PRO A 48 -22.96 11.87 8.96
C PRO A 48 -23.35 12.07 10.44
N LYS A 49 -24.25 13.03 10.68
CA LYS A 49 -24.91 13.25 11.97
C LYS A 49 -25.80 12.06 12.31
N ILE A 50 -25.41 11.26 13.30
CA ILE A 50 -26.25 10.21 13.87
C ILE A 50 -27.30 10.88 14.77
N LYS A 51 -28.58 10.71 14.42
CA LYS A 51 -29.73 11.11 15.25
C LYS A 51 -29.92 10.06 16.36
N PRO A 52 -30.11 10.44 17.64
CA PRO A 52 -30.41 9.48 18.69
C PRO A 52 -31.88 9.05 18.60
N LYS A 53 -32.14 7.76 18.39
CA LYS A 53 -33.43 7.15 18.70
C LYS A 53 -33.28 6.31 19.97
N THR A 54 -34.08 6.69 20.95
CA THR A 54 -34.32 6.11 22.26
C THR A 54 -34.99 4.73 22.16
N ALA A 55 -34.41 3.72 22.82
CA ALA A 55 -35.08 2.52 23.39
C ALA A 55 -34.07 1.64 24.17
N PRO A 56 -34.50 0.84 25.17
CA PRO A 56 -33.78 0.57 26.43
C PRO A 56 -32.80 -0.63 26.41
N PRO A 57 -32.00 -0.81 27.50
CA PRO A 57 -30.80 -1.63 27.50
C PRO A 57 -31.10 -3.09 27.87
N GLN A 58 -30.55 -4.03 27.11
CA GLN A 58 -30.42 -5.40 27.59
C GLN A 58 -28.98 -5.88 27.47
N THR A 59 -28.43 -6.09 28.67
CA THR A 59 -27.45 -7.11 29.05
C THR A 59 -26.06 -7.00 28.43
N LEU A 60 -25.20 -6.42 29.26
CA LEU A 60 -23.77 -6.65 29.33
C LEU A 60 -23.46 -8.16 29.30
N LYS A 61 -22.69 -8.60 28.30
CA LYS A 61 -21.67 -9.63 28.50
C LYS A 61 -20.39 -9.17 27.82
N ALA A 62 -19.45 -8.79 28.68
CA ALA A 62 -18.08 -8.48 28.35
C ALA A 62 -17.38 -9.75 27.85
N GLN A 63 -16.94 -9.73 26.59
CA GLN A 63 -15.86 -10.59 26.13
C GLN A 63 -14.94 -9.77 25.21
N THR A 64 -13.74 -9.56 25.76
CA THR A 64 -12.47 -9.55 25.04
C THR A 64 -12.30 -8.53 23.91
N THR A 65 -11.45 -7.57 24.23
CA THR A 65 -10.67 -6.70 23.35
C THR A 65 -10.08 -7.44 22.14
N GLU A 66 -10.85 -7.58 21.07
CA GLU A 66 -10.29 -7.78 19.74
C GLU A 66 -10.02 -6.42 19.14
N ARG A 67 -8.75 -6.03 19.28
CA ARG A 67 -7.99 -5.11 18.46
C ARG A 67 -8.82 -4.49 17.35
N ALA A 68 -9.04 -3.18 17.46
CA ALA A 68 -9.11 -2.30 16.32
C ALA A 68 -7.89 -2.62 15.44
N GLN A 69 -8.08 -3.51 14.47
CA GLN A 69 -7.21 -3.60 13.33
C GLN A 69 -7.41 -2.27 12.63
N ALA A 70 -6.53 -1.32 12.97
CA ALA A 70 -6.15 -0.30 12.05
C ALA A 70 -5.88 -1.05 10.74
N VAL A 71 -6.84 -0.98 9.82
CA VAL A 71 -6.63 -1.34 8.44
C VAL A 71 -5.58 -0.35 8.00
N PHE A 72 -4.32 -0.75 8.16
CA PHE A 72 -3.25 -0.29 7.31
C PHE A 72 -3.76 -0.69 5.93
N GLU A 73 -4.44 0.24 5.25
CA GLU A 73 -4.56 0.22 3.80
C GLU A 73 -3.12 0.14 3.33
N SER A 74 -2.62 -1.09 3.20
CA SER A 74 -1.34 -1.38 2.62
C SER A 74 -1.38 -0.65 1.28
N PRO A 75 -0.51 0.33 1.04
CA PRO A 75 -0.45 1.00 -0.24
C PRO A 75 -0.37 -0.11 -1.28
N LEU A 76 -1.41 -0.21 -2.11
CA LEU A 76 -1.39 -1.13 -3.22
C LEU A 76 -0.34 -0.57 -4.17
N ASP A 77 0.90 -1.03 -4.02
CA ASP A 77 2.00 -0.50 -4.80
C ASP A 77 1.85 -1.00 -6.24
N LEU A 78 1.65 -0.03 -7.13
CA LEU A 78 1.67 -0.24 -8.56
C LEU A 78 3.10 -0.60 -8.97
N VAL A 79 3.26 -1.75 -9.61
CA VAL A 79 4.58 -2.21 -10.10
C VAL A 79 5.18 -1.19 -11.06
N ASP A 80 6.43 -0.78 -10.84
CA ASP A 80 7.12 0.23 -11.66
C ASP A 80 7.17 -0.12 -13.16
N ASP A 81 7.11 -1.39 -13.53
CA ASP A 81 7.09 -1.91 -14.91
C ASP A 81 5.68 -2.12 -15.49
N TYR A 82 4.69 -1.36 -15.02
CA TYR A 82 3.30 -1.48 -15.49
C TYR A 82 3.17 -1.27 -17.01
N ASP A 83 3.99 -0.42 -17.61
CA ASP A 83 3.93 -0.08 -19.03
C ASP A 83 4.25 -1.28 -19.93
N VAL A 84 5.36 -1.99 -19.63
CA VAL A 84 5.79 -3.18 -20.37
C VAL A 84 4.79 -4.32 -20.17
N ARG A 85 4.30 -4.50 -18.93
CA ARG A 85 3.36 -5.58 -18.61
C ARG A 85 2.03 -5.41 -19.31
N VAL A 86 1.49 -4.19 -19.34
CA VAL A 86 0.24 -3.88 -20.07
C VAL A 86 0.43 -4.11 -21.56
N ARG A 87 1.54 -3.64 -22.16
CA ARG A 87 1.80 -3.83 -23.59
C ARG A 87 1.90 -5.31 -23.96
N GLN A 88 2.71 -6.08 -23.24
CA GLN A 88 2.88 -7.51 -23.49
C GLN A 88 1.57 -8.28 -23.31
N ALA A 89 0.78 -7.94 -22.30
CA ALA A 89 -0.50 -8.61 -22.09
C ALA A 89 -1.52 -8.28 -23.19
N ARG A 90 -1.55 -7.03 -23.64
CA ARG A 90 -2.37 -6.61 -24.77
C ARG A 90 -1.99 -7.36 -26.05
N GLU A 91 -0.70 -7.47 -26.34
CA GLU A 91 -0.17 -8.19 -27.51
C GLU A 91 -0.47 -9.70 -27.45
N LYS A 92 -0.29 -10.33 -26.28
CA LYS A 92 -0.63 -11.75 -26.06
C LYS A 92 -2.10 -12.05 -26.31
N LEU A 93 -2.98 -11.10 -26.01
CA LEU A 93 -4.42 -11.21 -26.24
C LEU A 93 -4.85 -10.70 -27.62
N GLY A 94 -3.92 -10.18 -28.43
CA GLY A 94 -4.20 -9.63 -29.76
C GLY A 94 -5.14 -8.42 -29.76
N LEU A 95 -5.28 -7.72 -28.63
CA LEU A 95 -6.25 -6.62 -28.50
C LEU A 95 -5.69 -5.32 -29.08
N THR A 96 -6.51 -4.62 -29.86
CA THR A 96 -6.21 -3.23 -30.23
C THR A 96 -6.44 -2.29 -29.04
N HIS A 97 -5.84 -1.10 -29.06
CA HIS A 97 -6.08 -0.11 -27.99
C HIS A 97 -7.55 0.34 -27.92
N GLU A 98 -8.28 0.28 -29.03
CA GLU A 98 -9.70 0.61 -29.08
C GLU A 98 -10.55 -0.46 -28.40
N GLU A 99 -10.29 -1.74 -28.67
CA GLU A 99 -10.98 -2.85 -28.04
C GLU A 99 -10.70 -2.94 -26.54
N LEU A 100 -9.44 -2.71 -26.16
CA LEU A 100 -9.08 -2.62 -24.76
C LEU A 100 -9.82 -1.45 -24.10
N GLY A 101 -9.79 -0.25 -24.71
CA GLY A 101 -10.53 0.93 -24.21
C GLY A 101 -12.03 0.66 -24.02
N LYS A 102 -12.67 -0.03 -24.97
CA LYS A 102 -14.08 -0.46 -24.87
C LYS A 102 -14.32 -1.43 -23.72
N LYS A 103 -13.42 -2.38 -23.46
CA LYS A 103 -13.57 -3.37 -22.36
C LYS A 103 -13.46 -2.74 -20.98
N ILE A 104 -12.52 -1.80 -20.78
CA ILE A 104 -12.27 -1.15 -19.48
C ILE A 104 -12.99 0.19 -19.31
N ASN A 105 -13.74 0.64 -20.32
CA ASN A 105 -14.43 1.93 -20.38
C ASN A 105 -13.47 3.10 -20.15
N GLU A 106 -12.32 3.08 -20.82
CA GLU A 106 -11.31 4.13 -20.72
C GLU A 106 -10.94 4.67 -22.11
N LYS A 107 -10.57 5.96 -22.16
CA LYS A 107 -10.16 6.60 -23.42
C LYS A 107 -8.86 5.99 -23.95
N VAL A 108 -8.81 5.74 -25.26
CA VAL A 108 -7.63 5.21 -25.98
C VAL A 108 -6.37 6.06 -25.72
N SER A 109 -6.53 7.38 -25.65
CA SER A 109 -5.44 8.31 -25.35
C SER A 109 -4.80 8.10 -23.98
N VAL A 110 -5.58 7.65 -22.98
CA VAL A 110 -5.08 7.36 -21.63
C VAL A 110 -4.28 6.06 -21.66
N LEU A 111 -4.79 5.02 -22.34
CA LEU A 111 -4.07 3.75 -22.51
C LEU A 111 -2.71 3.93 -23.21
N LYS A 112 -2.65 4.75 -24.26
CA LYS A 112 -1.37 5.08 -24.93
C LYS A 112 -0.38 5.79 -24.00
N LYS A 113 -0.87 6.64 -23.09
CA LYS A 113 -0.03 7.33 -22.10
C LYS A 113 0.46 6.40 -20.99
N ILE A 114 -0.33 5.39 -20.62
CA ILE A 114 0.05 4.34 -19.67
C ILE A 114 1.14 3.46 -20.28
N GLU A 115 0.96 2.99 -21.53
CA GLU A 115 1.97 2.19 -22.25
C GLU A 115 3.26 2.96 -22.58
N THR A 116 3.27 4.29 -22.41
CA THR A 116 4.46 5.15 -22.59
C THR A 116 4.97 5.71 -21.26
N LYS A 117 4.47 5.22 -20.11
CA LYS A 117 4.89 5.59 -18.75
C LYS A 117 4.72 7.09 -18.40
N LYS A 118 3.94 7.82 -19.21
CA LYS A 118 3.69 9.27 -19.02
C LYS A 118 2.68 9.56 -17.92
N ILE A 119 1.79 8.61 -17.64
CA ILE A 119 0.74 8.73 -16.64
C ILE A 119 0.71 7.47 -15.80
N LYS A 120 0.68 7.64 -14.47
CA LYS A 120 0.38 6.56 -13.54
C LYS A 120 -1.13 6.26 -13.56
N PRO A 121 -1.55 5.01 -13.78
CA PRO A 121 -2.95 4.63 -13.69
C PRO A 121 -3.47 4.81 -12.25
N ASP A 122 -4.74 5.20 -12.14
CA ASP A 122 -5.49 5.22 -10.88
C ASP A 122 -5.69 3.77 -10.37
N ASP A 123 -5.77 3.54 -9.06
CA ASP A 123 -5.88 2.18 -8.51
C ASP A 123 -7.09 1.42 -9.06
N LYS A 124 -8.20 2.13 -9.32
CA LYS A 124 -9.39 1.57 -9.97
C LYS A 124 -9.12 1.14 -11.41
N LEU A 125 -8.29 1.90 -12.12
CA LEU A 125 -7.92 1.60 -13.50
C LEU A 125 -6.95 0.43 -13.57
N ALA A 126 -5.99 0.38 -12.64
CA ALA A 126 -5.06 -0.72 -12.50
C ALA A 126 -5.81 -2.04 -12.22
N ALA A 127 -6.73 -2.07 -11.26
CA ALA A 127 -7.56 -3.26 -10.98
C ALA A 127 -8.40 -3.72 -12.19
N LYS A 128 -8.94 -2.77 -12.97
CA LYS A 128 -9.65 -3.06 -14.22
C LYS A 128 -8.73 -3.67 -15.29
N LEU A 129 -7.51 -3.13 -15.43
CA LEU A 129 -6.50 -3.67 -16.33
C LEU A 129 -6.08 -5.08 -15.91
N GLU A 130 -5.90 -5.34 -14.62
CA GLU A 130 -5.62 -6.68 -14.10
C GLU A 130 -6.70 -7.68 -14.51
N HIS A 131 -7.97 -7.31 -14.33
CA HIS A 131 -9.08 -8.20 -14.68
C HIS A 131 -9.21 -8.41 -16.20
N ALA A 132 -9.06 -7.34 -17.00
CA ALA A 132 -9.20 -7.41 -18.45
C ALA A 132 -8.04 -8.16 -19.13
N LEU A 133 -6.82 -7.98 -18.63
CA LEU A 133 -5.60 -8.55 -19.20
C LEU A 133 -5.13 -9.82 -18.46
N ARG A 134 -5.79 -10.18 -17.36
CA ARG A 134 -5.44 -11.31 -16.47
C ARG A 134 -3.98 -11.29 -16.01
N ILE A 135 -3.45 -10.10 -15.76
CA ILE A 135 -2.10 -9.87 -15.23
C ILE A 135 -2.17 -9.30 -13.82
N LYS A 136 -1.07 -9.44 -13.07
CA LYS A 136 -0.89 -8.82 -11.75
C LYS A 136 -0.13 -7.50 -11.93
N LEU A 137 -0.82 -6.38 -11.79
CA LEU A 137 -0.27 -5.00 -11.82
C LEU A 137 -0.20 -4.39 -10.42
N LEU A 138 -1.12 -4.78 -9.54
CA LEU A 138 -1.04 -4.52 -8.12
C LEU A 138 -0.31 -5.70 -7.49
N VAL A 139 0.83 -5.40 -6.87
CA VAL A 139 1.40 -6.30 -5.90
C VAL A 139 0.64 -6.01 -4.61
N PRO A 140 -0.27 -6.90 -4.14
CA PRO A 140 -0.52 -6.87 -2.71
C PRO A 140 0.85 -6.98 -2.07
N ALA A 141 1.14 -6.18 -1.04
CA ALA A 141 2.26 -6.43 -0.14
C ALA A 141 2.03 -7.80 0.51
N ALA A 142 2.17 -8.85 -0.30
CA ALA A 142 2.27 -10.21 0.09
C ALA A 142 3.55 -10.18 0.88
N GLN A 143 3.36 -10.11 2.21
CA GLN A 143 4.20 -10.79 3.17
C GLN A 143 4.93 -11.87 2.40
N GLU A 144 6.24 -11.68 2.26
CA GLU A 144 7.12 -12.68 1.71
C GLU A 144 6.60 -14.00 2.25
N LYS A 145 6.09 -14.86 1.37
CA LYS A 145 5.97 -16.25 1.73
C LYS A 145 7.42 -16.71 1.82
N VAL A 146 8.08 -16.34 2.92
CA VAL A 146 9.20 -17.07 3.45
C VAL A 146 8.71 -18.51 3.41
N PRO A 147 9.34 -19.39 2.60
CA PRO A 147 9.09 -20.79 2.79
C PRO A 147 9.55 -21.03 4.22
N ILE A 148 8.58 -21.16 5.13
CA ILE A 148 8.80 -21.79 6.42
C ILE A 148 9.31 -23.15 6.00
N ARG A 149 10.64 -23.31 6.03
CA ARG A 149 11.27 -24.62 6.09
C ARG A 149 10.63 -25.19 7.33
N VAL A 150 9.60 -26.01 7.12
CA VAL A 150 9.09 -26.89 8.15
C VAL A 150 10.33 -27.69 8.52
N ALA A 151 10.95 -27.29 9.62
CA ALA A 151 11.94 -28.12 10.27
C ALA A 151 11.16 -29.39 10.56
N SER A 152 11.36 -30.38 9.69
CA SER A 152 10.95 -31.75 9.93
C SER A 152 11.40 -32.01 11.35
N LYS A 153 10.43 -32.40 12.17
CA LYS A 153 10.61 -32.76 13.56
C LYS A 153 11.61 -33.92 13.62
N GLN A 154 12.90 -33.61 13.51
CA GLN A 154 13.95 -34.47 13.99
C GLN A 154 13.73 -34.44 15.50
N LEU A 155 12.98 -35.44 15.97
CA LEU A 155 13.13 -35.92 17.33
C LEU A 155 14.64 -35.91 17.58
N SER A 156 15.08 -35.04 18.48
CA SER A 156 16.37 -35.19 19.15
C SER A 156 16.25 -36.46 20.00
N ARG A 157 16.22 -37.62 19.34
CA ARG A 157 16.49 -38.90 19.95
C ARG A 157 17.98 -38.82 20.25
N GLY A 158 18.29 -38.42 21.49
CA GLY A 158 19.66 -38.33 21.95
C GLY A 158 20.37 -39.62 21.57
N LEU A 159 21.41 -39.51 20.76
CA LEU A 159 22.30 -40.63 20.47
C LEU A 159 22.81 -41.13 21.81
N THR A 160 22.48 -42.37 22.15
CA THR A 160 22.92 -42.97 23.39
C THR A 160 24.24 -43.69 23.14
N LEU A 161 25.07 -43.86 24.17
CA LEU A 161 26.34 -44.61 24.07
C LEU A 161 26.14 -46.05 23.54
N GLY A 162 24.91 -46.58 23.61
CA GLY A 162 24.56 -47.90 23.05
C GLY A 162 24.49 -47.94 21.52
N ASP A 163 24.31 -46.81 20.83
CA ASP A 163 24.16 -46.76 19.38
C ASP A 163 25.52 -46.84 18.63
N ILE A 164 26.62 -46.53 19.32
CA ILE A 164 27.98 -46.62 18.75
C ILE A 164 28.44 -48.08 18.61
N ILE A 165 28.10 -48.95 19.58
CA ILE A 165 28.56 -50.35 19.60
C ILE A 165 27.92 -51.21 18.48
N GLN A 166 26.80 -50.75 17.90
CA GLN A 166 26.13 -51.45 16.81
C GLN A 166 26.70 -51.15 15.42
N LEU A 167 27.54 -50.11 15.27
CA LEU A 167 28.18 -49.79 13.99
C LEU A 167 29.44 -50.64 13.76
N ASP A 168 30.28 -50.81 14.79
CA ASP A 168 31.49 -51.65 14.73
C ASP A 168 31.21 -53.15 14.48
N LYS A 169 29.97 -53.61 14.72
CA LYS A 169 29.60 -55.02 14.54
C LYS A 169 29.13 -55.37 13.13
N ASN A 170 28.79 -54.37 12.31
CA ASN A 170 28.32 -54.56 10.93
C ASN A 170 29.40 -54.27 9.88
N GLU A 171 30.59 -53.79 10.27
CA GLU A 171 31.72 -53.58 9.37
C GLU A 171 32.60 -54.84 9.20
N GLY A 172 32.28 -55.93 9.92
CA GLY A 172 33.07 -57.18 9.93
C GLY A 172 32.56 -58.34 9.07
N GLU A 173 31.44 -58.22 8.34
CA GLU A 173 30.84 -59.34 7.57
C GLU A 173 30.74 -59.09 6.05
N ALA A 174 31.36 -58.02 5.53
CA ALA A 174 31.33 -57.67 4.10
C ALA A 174 32.66 -57.88 3.35
N GLU A 175 33.74 -58.29 4.02
CA GLU A 175 35.10 -58.41 3.43
C GLU A 175 35.67 -59.84 3.51
N GLU A 176 34.87 -60.86 3.17
CA GLU A 176 35.41 -62.20 2.86
C GLU A 176 34.50 -62.96 1.86
N ARG A 177 34.26 -62.36 0.69
CA ARG A 177 33.89 -63.09 -0.55
C ARG A 177 34.36 -62.32 -1.79
N ALA A 178 35.67 -62.36 -2.05
CA ALA A 178 36.28 -62.21 -3.37
C ALA A 178 37.67 -62.86 -3.36
#